data_AF-A0AAV0WH77-F1
#
_entry.id   AF-A0AAV0WH77-F1
#
_cell.length_a   1.000
_cell.length_b   1.000
_cell.length_c   1.000
_cell.angle_alpha   90.00
_cell.angle_beta   90.00
_cell.angle_gamma   90.00
#
_symmetry.space_group_name_H-M   'P 1'
#
loop_
_entity.id
_entity.type
_entity.pdbx_description
1 polymer ?
#
loop_
_entity_poly.entity_id
_entity_poly.type
_entity_poly.pdbx_seq_one_letter_code
_entity_poly.pdbx_strand_id
1 'polypeptide(L)'
;MEKKTAEAYDAALHYVKHYLLPEFRPTVFLTDFEAALRIELIRHFPTSAAHGCWFHINQTVLSKMKKLGFLNLIITNESSLKTFKLIMVIPLLPAQQIEELFIYA
;
A
#
# COMPACT_ATOMS: atom_id res chain seq x y z
N MET A 1 -14.65 -16.58 -3.25
CA MET A 1 -13.52 -15.72 -2.85
C MET A 1 -12.44 -16.65 -2.35
N GLU A 2 -11.35 -16.80 -3.10
CA GLU A 2 -10.23 -17.66 -2.69
C GLU A 2 -9.69 -17.20 -1.34
N LYS A 3 -9.30 -18.17 -0.49
CA LYS A 3 -8.86 -17.88 0.86
C LYS A 3 -7.47 -17.25 0.82
N LYS A 4 -7.41 -15.94 1.12
CA LYS A 4 -6.18 -15.17 1.34
C LYS A 4 -5.47 -15.64 2.61
N THR A 5 -4.84 -16.80 2.51
CA THR A 5 -4.23 -17.53 3.61
C THR A 5 -2.72 -17.62 3.40
N ALA A 6 -1.96 -17.74 4.48
CA ALA A 6 -0.51 -17.87 4.37
C ALA A 6 -0.13 -19.10 3.54
N GLU A 7 -0.86 -20.19 3.67
CA GLU A 7 -0.65 -21.44 2.92
C GLU A 7 -0.86 -21.26 1.41
N ALA A 8 -1.88 -20.48 1.01
CA ALA A 8 -2.11 -20.18 -0.40
C ALA A 8 -1.00 -19.29 -0.98
N TYR A 9 -0.55 -18.29 -0.22
CA TYR A 9 0.56 -17.44 -0.63
C TYR A 9 1.89 -18.20 -0.70
N ASP A 10 2.15 -19.08 0.26
CA ASP A 10 3.31 -19.97 0.24
C ASP A 10 3.37 -20.78 -1.04
N ALA A 11 2.29 -21.52 -1.35
CA ALA A 11 2.25 -22.39 -2.52
C ALA A 11 2.50 -21.61 -3.83
N ALA A 12 1.86 -20.45 -3.97
CA ALA A 12 2.03 -19.60 -5.15
C ALA A 12 3.46 -19.04 -5.26
N LEU A 13 4.01 -18.49 -4.17
CA LEU A 13 5.34 -17.88 -4.16
C LEU A 13 6.44 -18.93 -4.32
N HIS A 14 6.27 -20.11 -3.74
CA HIS A 14 7.15 -21.26 -3.98
C HIS A 14 7.20 -21.60 -5.47
N TYR A 15 6.03 -21.69 -6.13
CA TYR A 15 5.99 -21.98 -7.55
C TYR A 15 6.70 -20.89 -8.37
N VAL A 16 6.42 -19.61 -8.08
CA VAL A 16 7.04 -18.48 -8.76
C VAL A 16 8.57 -18.51 -8.59
N LYS A 17 9.06 -18.70 -7.36
CA LYS A 17 10.48 -18.67 -7.05
C LYS A 17 11.25 -19.83 -7.68
N HIS A 18 10.67 -21.02 -7.69
CA HIS A 18 11.43 -22.23 -8.07
C HIS A 18 11.22 -22.66 -9.53
N TYR A 19 10.06 -22.36 -10.12
CA TYR A 19 9.69 -22.87 -11.45
C TYR A 19 9.45 -21.79 -12.48
N LEU A 20 8.91 -20.64 -12.09
CA LEU A 20 8.63 -19.56 -13.04
C LEU A 20 9.83 -18.63 -13.23
N LEU A 21 10.48 -18.25 -12.12
CA LEU A 21 11.49 -17.20 -12.07
C LEU A 21 12.67 -17.59 -11.14
N PRO A 22 13.39 -18.69 -11.43
CA PRO A 22 14.46 -19.22 -10.57
C PRO A 22 15.61 -18.24 -10.30
N GLU A 23 15.90 -17.36 -11.26
CA GLU A 23 16.95 -16.36 -11.15
C GLU A 23 16.46 -14.97 -10.71
N PHE A 24 15.18 -14.84 -10.36
CA PHE A 24 14.67 -13.57 -9.89
C PHE A 24 15.21 -13.25 -8.49
N ARG A 25 15.85 -12.08 -8.39
CA ARG A 25 16.47 -11.56 -7.16
C ARG A 25 15.90 -10.16 -6.87
N PRO A 26 14.61 -10.05 -6.52
CA PRO A 26 14.02 -8.75 -6.23
C PRO A 26 14.67 -8.15 -5.00
N THR A 27 14.87 -6.84 -5.01
CA THR A 27 15.29 -6.08 -3.82
C THR A 27 14.09 -5.47 -3.11
N VAL A 28 12.99 -5.22 -3.83
CA VAL A 28 11.79 -4.56 -3.32
C VAL A 28 10.53 -5.19 -3.91
N PHE A 29 9.54 -5.44 -3.07
CA PHE A 29 8.16 -5.72 -3.43
C PHE A 29 7.26 -4.55 -3.03
N LEU A 30 6.42 -4.10 -3.96
CA LEU A 30 5.30 -3.21 -3.69
C LEU A 30 4.02 -4.03 -3.70
N THR A 31 3.38 -4.16 -2.55
CA THR A 31 2.18 -5.00 -2.37
C THR A 31 1.11 -4.25 -1.59
N ASP A 32 -0.10 -4.79 -1.57
CA ASP A 32 -1.14 -4.37 -0.64
C ASP A 32 -0.70 -4.50 0.84
N PHE A 33 -1.61 -4.20 1.77
CA PHE A 33 -1.31 -4.21 3.20
C PHE A 33 -1.65 -5.55 3.87
N GLU A 34 -1.81 -6.63 3.11
CA GLU A 34 -2.14 -7.93 3.67
C GLU A 34 -0.94 -8.56 4.38
N ALA A 35 -1.09 -8.80 5.68
CA ALA A 35 0.00 -9.30 6.52
C ALA A 35 0.52 -10.66 6.04
N ALA A 36 -0.37 -11.59 5.71
CA ALA A 36 0.01 -12.93 5.25
C ALA A 36 0.88 -12.89 3.99
N LEU A 37 0.46 -12.14 2.96
CA LEU A 37 1.25 -11.99 1.73
C LEU A 37 2.62 -11.37 2.00
N ARG A 38 2.71 -10.33 2.83
CA ARG A 38 3.98 -9.68 3.17
C ARG A 38 4.94 -10.61 3.90
N ILE A 39 4.43 -11.37 4.87
CA ILE A 39 5.22 -12.34 5.62
C ILE A 39 5.76 -13.41 4.66
N GLU A 40 4.90 -13.94 3.79
CA GLU A 40 5.30 -14.98 2.84
C GLU A 40 6.28 -14.46 1.77
N LEU A 41 6.12 -13.23 1.27
CA LEU A 41 7.09 -12.60 0.38
C LEU A 41 8.48 -12.52 0.99
N ILE A 42 8.59 -12.07 2.24
CA ILE A 42 9.88 -11.98 2.94
C ILE A 42 10.42 -13.38 3.27
N ARG A 43 9.55 -14.34 3.60
CA ARG A 43 9.98 -15.73 3.86
C ARG A 43 10.61 -16.36 2.61
N HIS A 44 10.01 -16.15 1.44
CA HIS A 44 10.52 -16.67 0.17
C HIS A 44 11.70 -15.85 -0.36
N PHE A 45 11.75 -14.55 -0.12
CA PHE A 45 12.79 -13.65 -0.61
C PHE A 45 13.38 -12.81 0.54
N PRO A 46 14.22 -13.41 1.40
CA PRO A 46 14.64 -12.79 2.66
C PRO A 46 15.57 -11.57 2.49
N THR A 47 16.17 -11.39 1.31
CA THR A 47 17.01 -10.23 1.00
C THR A 47 16.20 -9.06 0.42
N SER A 48 14.91 -9.24 0.19
CA SER A 48 14.02 -8.20 -0.33
C SER A 48 13.37 -7.41 0.79
N ALA A 49 12.96 -6.18 0.51
CA ALA A 49 12.03 -5.42 1.35
C ALA A 49 10.60 -5.52 0.80
N ALA A 50 9.59 -5.48 1.67
CA ALA A 50 8.18 -5.46 1.28
C ALA A 50 7.50 -4.16 1.76
N HIS A 51 7.12 -3.29 0.82
CA HIS A 51 6.54 -1.97 1.09
C HIS A 51 5.06 -1.88 0.72
N GLY A 52 4.36 -0.99 1.42
CA GLY A 52 2.98 -0.60 1.12
C GLY A 52 2.86 0.03 -0.25
N CYS A 53 1.90 -0.42 -1.05
CA CYS A 53 1.60 0.22 -2.32
C CYS A 53 0.79 1.51 -2.09
N TRP A 54 1.35 2.64 -2.53
CA TRP A 54 0.72 3.97 -2.50
C TRP A 54 -0.68 3.98 -3.14
N PHE A 55 -0.85 3.24 -4.24
CA PHE A 55 -2.14 3.16 -4.92
C PHE A 55 -3.24 2.52 -4.05
N HIS A 56 -2.93 1.42 -3.37
CA HIS A 56 -3.89 0.70 -2.53
C HIS A 56 -4.31 1.50 -1.29
N ILE A 57 -3.36 2.20 -0.65
CA ILE A 57 -3.70 3.08 0.48
C ILE A 57 -4.59 4.24 0.03
N ASN A 58 -4.28 4.84 -1.12
CA ASN A 58 -5.06 5.96 -1.66
C ASN A 58 -6.46 5.56 -2.14
N GLN A 59 -6.60 4.37 -2.71
CA GLN A 59 -7.91 3.80 -3.02
C GLN A 59 -8.75 3.61 -1.74
N THR A 60 -8.12 3.16 -0.66
CA THR A 60 -8.77 2.98 0.65
C THR A 60 -9.17 4.32 1.27
N VAL A 61 -8.29 5.32 1.23
CA VAL A 61 -8.59 6.69 1.68
C VAL A 61 -9.78 7.26 0.92
N LEU A 62 -9.77 7.20 -0.42
CA LEU A 62 -10.89 7.67 -1.23
C LEU A 62 -12.20 6.94 -0.89
N SER A 63 -12.16 5.61 -0.74
CA SER A 63 -13.32 4.81 -0.33
C SER A 63 -13.86 5.24 1.04
N LYS A 64 -12.98 5.54 1.99
CA LYS A 64 -13.37 6.05 3.31
C LYS A 64 -13.99 7.45 3.22
N MET A 65 -13.40 8.36 2.45
CA MET A 65 -13.96 9.71 2.23
C MET A 65 -15.36 9.65 1.61
N LYS A 66 -15.58 8.73 0.66
CA LYS A 66 -16.90 8.46 0.09
C LYS A 66 -17.90 8.02 1.15
N LYS A 67 -17.55 7.02 1.95
CA LYS A 67 -18.41 6.49 3.02
C LYS A 67 -18.76 7.52 4.08
N LEU A 68 -17.88 8.48 4.34
CA LEU A 68 -18.11 9.56 5.29
C LEU A 68 -18.89 10.76 4.69
N GLY A 69 -19.20 10.74 3.39
CA GLY A 69 -19.94 11.82 2.74
C GLY A 69 -19.10 13.06 2.38
N PHE A 70 -17.76 12.97 2.43
CA PHE A 70 -16.87 14.11 2.19
C PHE A 70 -16.64 14.46 0.72
N LEU A 71 -17.13 13.66 -0.23
CA LEU A 71 -16.88 13.91 -1.66
C LEU A 71 -17.31 15.31 -2.10
N ASN A 72 -18.52 15.73 -1.72
CA ASN A 72 -19.02 17.04 -2.12
C ASN A 72 -18.12 18.15 -1.59
N LEU A 73 -17.74 18.07 -0.30
CA LEU A 73 -16.84 19.02 0.33
C LEU A 73 -15.47 19.08 -0.37
N ILE A 74 -14.88 17.93 -0.69
CA ILE A 74 -13.60 17.84 -1.40
C ILE A 74 -13.69 18.51 -2.79
N ILE A 75 -14.83 18.39 -3.48
CA ILE A 75 -14.99 18.93 -4.84
C ILE A 75 -15.30 20.44 -4.81
N THR A 76 -16.06 20.91 -3.82
CA THR A 76 -16.55 22.30 -3.78
C THR A 76 -15.69 23.24 -2.97
N ASN A 77 -14.74 22.74 -2.17
CA ASN A 77 -13.91 23.56 -1.29
C ASN A 77 -12.41 23.30 -1.56
N GLU A 78 -11.69 24.34 -1.97
CA GLU A 78 -10.28 24.25 -2.35
C GLU A 78 -9.38 23.78 -1.20
N SER A 79 -9.57 24.30 0.01
CA SER A 79 -8.82 23.87 1.20
C SER A 79 -9.05 22.39 1.52
N SER A 80 -10.27 21.89 1.32
CA SER A 80 -10.61 20.48 1.51
C SER A 80 -9.99 19.60 0.43
N LEU A 81 -9.96 20.06 -0.83
CA LEU A 81 -9.24 19.40 -1.91
C LEU A 81 -7.73 19.34 -1.63
N LYS A 82 -7.16 20.44 -1.14
CA LYS A 82 -5.75 20.55 -0.78
C LYS A 82 -5.42 19.58 0.36
N THR A 83 -6.18 19.62 1.45
CA THR A 83 -6.05 18.68 2.58
C THR A 83 -6.17 17.23 2.12
N PHE A 84 -7.13 16.91 1.25
CA PHE A 84 -7.26 15.57 0.69
C PHE A 84 -6.03 15.13 -0.10
N LYS A 85 -5.46 16.02 -0.94
CA LYS A 85 -4.20 15.74 -1.66
C LYS A 85 -3.04 15.52 -0.71
N LEU A 86 -2.93 16.29 0.38
CA LEU A 86 -1.90 16.10 1.40
C LEU A 86 -2.02 14.72 2.06
N ILE A 87 -3.24 14.31 2.47
CA ILE A 87 -3.49 12.97 3.04
C ILE A 87 -3.01 11.87 2.10
N MET A 88 -3.24 12.01 0.80
CA MET A 88 -2.87 11.03 -0.23
C MET A 88 -1.34 10.95 -0.47
N VAL A 89 -0.55 11.90 0.04
CA VAL A 89 0.92 11.94 -0.09
C VAL A 89 1.63 11.48 1.19
N ILE A 90 0.95 11.43 2.35
CA ILE A 90 1.53 10.97 3.62
C ILE A 90 2.37 9.68 3.50
N PRO A 91 1.94 8.62 2.78
CA PRO A 91 2.72 7.38 2.69
C PRO A 91 4.07 7.53 1.96
N LEU A 92 4.29 8.65 1.26
CA LEU A 92 5.52 8.94 0.52
C LEU A 92 6.49 9.83 1.31
N LEU A 93 6.07 10.35 2.45
CA LEU A 93 6.88 11.25 3.25
C LEU A 93 7.72 10.48 4.28
N PRO A 94 8.94 10.97 4.58
CA PRO A 94 9.62 10.60 5.80
C PRO A 94 8.73 10.88 7.02
N ALA A 95 8.76 10.00 8.01
CA ALA A 95 7.91 10.11 9.20
C ALA A 95 8.03 11.48 9.90
N GLN A 96 9.22 12.07 9.86
CA GLN A 96 9.55 13.36 10.47
C GLN A 96 8.89 14.55 9.76
N GLN A 97 8.50 14.39 8.50
CA GLN A 97 7.90 15.47 7.68
C GLN A 97 6.37 15.41 7.64
N ILE A 98 5.76 14.42 8.30
CA ILE A 98 4.31 14.25 8.29
C ILE A 98 3.61 15.45 8.94
N GLU A 99 4.14 15.96 10.05
CA GLU A 99 3.55 17.12 10.74
C GLU A 99 3.69 18.41 9.91
N GLU A 100 4.87 18.62 9.31
CA GLU A 100 5.15 19.78 8.46
C GLU A 100 4.20 19.86 7.26
N LEU A 101 3.77 18.72 6.73
CA LEU A 101 2.81 18.65 5.62
C LEU A 101 1.53 19.44 5.90
N PHE A 102 1.02 19.39 7.14
CA PHE A 102 -0.26 20.00 7.50
C PHE A 102 -0.15 21.49 7.83
N ILE A 103 1.06 22.04 7.95
CA ILE A 103 1.26 23.50 7.97
C ILE A 103 0.79 24.12 6.64
N TYR A 104 0.86 23.34 5.56
CA TYR A 104 0.43 23.74 4.22
C TYR A 104 -1.01 23.33 3.89
N ALA A 105 -1.84 22.89 4.83
CA ALA A 105 -3.23 22.50 4.56
C ALA A 105 -4.13 23.67 4.15
#